data_AF-A0A0Q3QL68-F1
#
_entry.id   AF-A0A0Q3QL68-F1
#
_cell.length_a   1.000
_cell.length_b   1.000
_cell.length_c   1.000
_cell.angle_alpha   90.00
_cell.angle_beta   90.00
_cell.angle_gamma   90.00
#
_symmetry.space_group_name_H-M   'P 1'
#
loop_
_entity.id
_entity.type
_entity.pdbx_description
1 polymer ?
#
loop_
_entity_poly.entity_id
_entity_poly.type
_entity_poly.pdbx_seq_one_letter_code
_entity_poly.pdbx_strand_id
1 'polypeptide(L)'
;MSADKYVYPGTNVLINLFDERDPKKLEAFEVAFTGLRLAELSVKPIIGSFDLSHLKQIHKYIFQDIYPFAGQIRDVNIAKDSFQFANVQYIQSSSMQIFMDLKKDKHLKGLSKEEFSIKAAKYFTDINILHPFREGNGRTQREFIRSLAGRNGYELDWSKVSEKQLFDASVKAVVNESPLAQLISKCILNEKPEQSLVQSFVRTVNRDRFLER
;
A
#
# COMPACT_ATOMS: atom_id res chain seq x y z
N MET A 1 -6.19 27.49 -11.33
CA MET A 1 -5.79 26.10 -11.07
C MET A 1 -4.30 26.02 -11.35
N SER A 2 -3.47 25.69 -10.37
CA SER A 2 -2.07 25.36 -10.62
C SER A 2 -2.05 24.17 -11.58
N ALA A 3 -1.27 24.23 -12.66
CA ALA A 3 -1.01 23.07 -13.49
C ALA A 3 -0.48 21.94 -12.59
N ASP A 4 -0.96 20.71 -12.78
CA ASP A 4 -0.46 19.55 -12.05
C ASP A 4 1.02 19.35 -12.41
N LYS A 5 1.92 19.63 -11.46
CA LYS A 5 3.37 19.57 -11.70
C LYS A 5 3.89 18.14 -11.95
N TYR A 6 3.05 17.14 -11.72
CA TYR A 6 3.40 15.74 -11.91
C TYR A 6 3.19 15.25 -13.33
N VAL A 7 2.60 16.05 -14.23
CA VAL A 7 2.36 15.66 -15.63
C VAL A 7 3.15 16.52 -16.61
N TYR A 8 3.46 15.97 -17.79
CA TYR A 8 4.07 16.77 -18.87
C TYR A 8 3.12 17.88 -19.33
N PRO A 9 3.62 19.12 -19.57
CA PRO A 9 2.81 20.22 -20.05
C PRO A 9 1.96 19.85 -21.28
N GLY A 10 0.65 20.16 -21.23
CA GLY A 10 -0.28 19.87 -22.31
C GLY A 10 -0.74 18.41 -22.41
N THR A 11 -0.40 17.57 -21.43
CA THR A 11 -0.80 16.15 -21.38
C THR A 11 -1.36 15.77 -20.01
N ASN A 12 -1.89 14.56 -19.90
CA ASN A 12 -2.22 13.91 -18.63
C ASN A 12 -1.21 12.81 -18.25
N VAL A 13 -0.05 12.77 -18.93
CA VAL A 13 0.95 11.72 -18.74
C VAL A 13 1.91 12.13 -17.63
N LEU A 14 2.10 11.25 -16.65
CA LEU A 14 2.97 11.51 -15.51
C LEU A 14 4.44 11.61 -15.94
N ILE A 15 5.14 12.60 -15.38
CA ILE A 15 6.59 12.73 -15.52
C ILE A 15 7.25 11.47 -14.95
N ASN A 16 8.03 10.81 -15.79
CA ASN A 16 8.67 9.53 -15.50
C ASN A 16 10.16 9.55 -15.89
N LEU A 17 10.91 8.55 -15.41
CA LEU A 17 12.36 8.46 -15.59
C LEU A 17 12.79 8.13 -17.03
N PHE A 18 11.85 7.78 -17.92
CA PHE A 18 12.13 7.42 -19.31
C PHE A 18 11.84 8.55 -20.30
N ASP A 19 11.34 9.70 -19.84
CA ASP A 19 10.76 10.76 -20.68
C ASP A 19 9.67 10.25 -21.65
N GLU A 20 8.97 9.17 -21.29
CA GLU A 20 7.94 8.57 -22.13
C GLU A 20 6.63 9.36 -22.01
N ARG A 21 6.06 9.75 -23.15
CA ARG A 21 4.85 10.60 -23.23
C ARG A 21 3.67 9.89 -23.89
N ASP A 22 3.88 8.69 -24.43
CA ASP A 22 2.80 7.81 -24.85
C ASP A 22 2.22 7.11 -23.62
N PRO A 23 0.93 7.35 -23.28
CA PRO A 23 0.31 6.78 -22.10
C PRO A 23 0.30 5.24 -22.11
N LYS A 24 0.17 4.60 -23.27
CA LYS A 24 0.15 3.13 -23.38
C LYS A 24 1.52 2.54 -23.16
N LYS A 25 2.57 3.20 -23.65
CA LYS A 25 3.96 2.77 -23.39
C LYS A 25 4.35 2.97 -21.94
N LEU A 26 3.96 4.10 -21.34
CA LEU A 26 4.19 4.33 -19.91
C LEU A 26 3.48 3.29 -19.04
N GLU A 27 2.23 2.95 -19.36
CA GLU A 27 1.49 1.88 -18.67
C GLU A 27 2.22 0.54 -18.78
N ALA A 28 2.71 0.16 -19.97
CA ALA A 28 3.46 -1.08 -20.17
C ALA A 28 4.76 -1.11 -19.34
N PHE A 29 5.51 0.00 -19.29
CA PHE A 29 6.68 0.13 -18.42
C PHE A 29 6.28 -0.01 -16.96
N GLU A 30 5.27 0.74 -16.52
CA GLU A 30 4.83 0.71 -15.12
C GLU A 30 4.44 -0.70 -14.68
N VAL A 31 3.65 -1.43 -15.50
CA VAL A 31 3.27 -2.82 -15.21
C VAL A 31 4.50 -3.72 -15.08
N ALA A 32 5.44 -3.63 -16.03
CA ALA A 32 6.63 -4.48 -16.04
C ALA A 32 7.53 -4.24 -14.81
N PHE A 33 7.90 -2.98 -14.54
CA PHE A 33 8.80 -2.65 -13.44
C PHE A 33 8.14 -2.84 -12.07
N THR A 34 6.89 -2.38 -11.89
CA THR A 34 6.21 -2.55 -10.61
C THR A 34 5.90 -4.03 -10.33
N GLY A 35 5.61 -4.84 -11.35
CA GLY A 35 5.45 -6.29 -11.25
C GLY A 35 6.70 -6.98 -10.73
N LEU A 36 7.88 -6.64 -11.29
CA LEU A 36 9.17 -7.15 -10.80
C LEU A 36 9.40 -6.78 -9.33
N ARG A 37 9.18 -5.52 -8.95
CA ARG A 37 9.38 -5.04 -7.58
C ARG A 37 8.42 -5.70 -6.58
N LEU A 38 7.16 -5.93 -6.97
CA LEU A 38 6.20 -6.65 -6.13
C LEU A 38 6.59 -8.13 -5.96
N ALA A 39 7.11 -8.77 -7.01
CA ALA A 39 7.63 -10.14 -6.90
C ALA A 39 8.83 -10.22 -5.94
N GLU A 40 9.75 -9.25 -6.00
CA GLU A 40 10.86 -9.15 -5.05
C GLU A 40 10.36 -8.97 -3.60
N LEU A 41 9.39 -8.07 -3.38
CA LEU A 41 8.80 -7.84 -2.06
C LEU A 41 8.04 -9.06 -1.52
N SER A 42 7.46 -9.89 -2.39
CA SER A 42 6.80 -11.13 -1.99
C SER A 42 7.75 -12.08 -1.27
N VAL A 43 9.03 -12.10 -1.68
CA VAL A 43 10.10 -12.92 -1.10
C VAL A 43 10.81 -12.20 0.04
N LYS A 44 11.16 -10.92 -0.16
CA LYS A 44 11.86 -10.08 0.80
C LYS A 44 11.06 -8.79 1.05
N PRO A 45 10.10 -8.81 1.99
CA PRO A 45 9.33 -7.60 2.30
C PRO A 45 10.25 -6.52 2.89
N ILE A 46 9.91 -5.26 2.63
CA ILE A 46 10.52 -4.15 3.38
C ILE A 46 10.07 -4.29 4.83
N ILE A 47 11.05 -4.21 5.73
CA ILE A 47 10.80 -4.23 7.15
C ILE A 47 10.68 -2.80 7.65
N GLY A 48 9.60 -2.52 8.36
CA GLY A 48 9.41 -1.23 9.02
C GLY A 48 8.48 -1.29 10.22
N SER A 49 8.20 -0.11 10.77
CA SER A 49 7.40 0.06 11.99
C SER A 49 5.89 0.17 11.73
N PHE A 50 5.45 -0.06 10.50
CA PHE A 50 4.08 0.15 10.04
C PHE A 50 3.59 1.58 10.32
N ASP A 51 4.43 2.54 9.94
CA ASP A 51 4.17 3.97 10.00
C ASP A 51 4.24 4.60 8.59
N LEU A 52 4.10 5.92 8.50
CA LEU A 52 4.19 6.63 7.23
C LEU A 52 5.56 6.43 6.55
N SER A 53 6.65 6.33 7.32
CA SER A 53 7.98 6.06 6.76
C SER A 53 8.02 4.70 6.09
N HIS A 54 7.45 3.67 6.72
CA HIS A 54 7.36 2.34 6.14
C HIS A 54 6.51 2.35 4.85
N LEU A 55 5.36 3.03 4.87
CA LEU A 55 4.51 3.16 3.68
C LEU A 55 5.25 3.87 2.53
N LYS A 56 6.00 4.95 2.82
CA LYS A 56 6.84 5.65 1.85
C LYS A 56 7.96 4.77 1.29
N GLN A 57 8.59 3.94 2.12
CA GLN A 57 9.64 3.01 1.66
C GLN A 57 9.07 1.95 0.72
N ILE A 58 7.90 1.38 1.03
CA ILE A 58 7.20 0.45 0.14
C ILE A 58 6.90 1.13 -1.19
N HIS A 59 6.30 2.33 -1.17
CA HIS A 59 6.04 3.08 -2.39
C HIS A 59 7.32 3.38 -3.17
N LYS A 60 8.38 3.82 -2.48
CA LYS A 60 9.66 4.09 -3.13
C LYS A 60 10.13 2.83 -3.87
N TYR A 61 10.16 1.69 -3.20
CA TYR A 61 10.65 0.44 -3.77
C TYR A 61 9.84 -0.02 -4.99
N ILE A 62 8.50 0.07 -4.92
CA ILE A 62 7.64 -0.35 -6.03
C ILE A 62 7.84 0.55 -7.26
N PHE A 63 8.01 1.86 -7.07
CA PHE A 63 7.96 2.86 -8.14
C PHE A 63 9.30 3.52 -8.49
N GLN A 64 10.41 3.13 -7.84
CA GLN A 64 11.73 3.76 -7.99
C GLN A 64 12.26 3.79 -9.41
N ASP A 65 11.89 2.81 -10.24
CA ASP A 65 12.35 2.70 -11.62
C ASP A 65 11.47 3.49 -12.60
N ILE A 66 10.30 3.99 -12.17
CA ILE A 66 9.33 4.68 -13.03
C ILE A 66 9.25 6.16 -12.71
N TYR A 67 9.06 6.52 -11.43
CA TYR A 67 8.68 7.87 -11.05
C TYR A 67 9.75 8.57 -10.21
N PRO A 68 10.14 9.81 -10.56
CA PRO A 68 11.07 10.59 -9.74
C PRO A 68 10.49 10.94 -8.35
N PHE A 69 9.17 10.92 -8.20
CA PHE A 69 8.48 11.15 -6.93
C PHE A 69 8.29 9.87 -6.09
N ALA A 70 8.89 8.74 -6.45
CA ALA A 70 8.73 7.49 -5.71
C ALA A 70 9.09 7.66 -4.22
N GLY A 71 8.11 7.40 -3.35
CA GLY A 71 8.23 7.54 -1.89
C GLY A 71 7.99 8.96 -1.37
N GLN A 72 7.62 9.91 -2.23
CA GLN A 72 7.30 11.28 -1.86
C GLN A 72 5.79 11.45 -1.67
N ILE A 73 5.40 12.16 -0.61
CA ILE A 73 4.01 12.53 -0.37
C ILE A 73 3.60 13.56 -1.41
N ARG A 74 2.40 13.42 -1.98
CA ARG A 74 1.88 14.40 -2.93
C ARG A 74 1.72 15.76 -2.26
N ASP A 75 1.87 16.82 -3.04
CA ASP A 75 1.66 18.21 -2.63
C ASP A 75 0.51 18.90 -3.39
N VAL A 76 -0.28 18.11 -4.12
CA VAL A 76 -1.50 18.53 -4.82
C VAL A 76 -2.71 17.75 -4.29
N ASN A 77 -3.89 18.37 -4.34
CA ASN A 77 -5.15 17.66 -4.10
C ASN A 77 -5.51 16.81 -5.31
N ILE A 78 -6.05 15.62 -5.06
CA ILE A 78 -6.42 14.65 -6.08
C ILE A 78 -7.80 14.08 -5.77
N ALA A 79 -8.46 13.61 -6.81
CA ALA A 79 -9.75 12.95 -6.74
C ALA A 79 -9.73 11.74 -7.68
N LYS A 80 -10.60 10.77 -7.39
CA LYS A 80 -10.92 9.69 -8.31
C LYS A 80 -12.42 9.69 -8.50
N ASP A 81 -12.87 9.88 -9.74
CA ASP A 81 -14.26 10.15 -10.08
C ASP A 81 -14.82 11.31 -9.24
N SER A 82 -15.91 11.09 -8.49
CA SER A 82 -16.49 12.09 -7.59
C SER A 82 -15.87 12.09 -6.18
N PHE A 83 -14.99 11.15 -5.88
CA PHE A 83 -14.41 11.00 -4.54
C PHE A 83 -13.16 11.87 -4.36
N GLN A 84 -13.22 12.82 -3.44
CA GLN A 84 -12.09 13.66 -3.04
C GLN A 84 -11.30 12.95 -1.93
N PHE A 85 -10.01 12.77 -2.14
CA PHE A 85 -9.12 12.24 -1.10
C PHE A 85 -8.76 13.32 -0.08
N ALA A 86 -8.06 12.94 0.99
CA ALA A 86 -7.65 13.88 2.04
C ALA A 86 -6.97 15.14 1.47
N ASN A 87 -7.32 16.31 2.00
CA ASN A 87 -6.63 17.53 1.60
C ASN A 87 -5.14 17.42 1.95
N VAL A 88 -4.28 17.84 1.03
CA VAL A 88 -2.84 17.65 1.13
C VAL A 88 -2.22 18.21 2.41
N GLN A 89 -2.77 19.32 2.94
CA GLN A 89 -2.30 19.94 4.18
C GLN A 89 -2.49 19.04 5.41
N TYR A 90 -3.39 18.05 5.35
CA TYR A 90 -3.71 17.15 6.46
C TYR A 90 -3.07 15.77 6.34
N ILE A 91 -2.38 15.44 5.24
CA ILE A 91 -1.81 14.09 5.06
C ILE A 91 -0.86 13.74 6.22
N GLN A 92 0.00 14.68 6.61
CA GLN A 92 0.98 14.44 7.66
C GLN A 92 0.33 14.22 9.04
N SER A 93 -0.65 15.05 9.42
CA SER A 93 -1.33 14.92 10.71
C SER A 93 -2.28 13.71 10.75
N SER A 94 -3.06 13.47 9.69
CA SER A 94 -3.95 12.31 9.60
C SER A 94 -3.18 11.00 9.58
N SER A 95 -2.06 10.91 8.86
CA SER A 95 -1.22 9.70 8.88
C SER A 95 -0.66 9.40 10.26
N MET A 96 -0.23 10.44 11.00
CA MET A 96 0.25 10.27 12.37
C MET A 96 -0.83 9.62 13.24
N GLN A 97 -2.07 10.08 13.16
CA GLN A 97 -3.19 9.49 13.91
C GLN A 97 -3.43 8.02 13.51
N ILE A 98 -3.54 7.74 12.21
CA ILE A 98 -3.79 6.38 11.69
C ILE A 98 -2.74 5.39 12.22
N PHE A 99 -1.45 5.74 12.10
CA PHE A 99 -0.36 4.84 12.49
C PHE A 99 -0.14 4.78 14.01
N MET A 100 -0.48 5.84 14.76
CA MET A 100 -0.55 5.78 16.22
C MET A 100 -1.63 4.80 16.68
N ASP A 101 -2.80 4.81 16.05
CA ASP A 101 -3.88 3.89 16.39
C ASP A 101 -3.54 2.45 16.01
N LEU A 102 -2.91 2.22 14.85
CA LEU A 102 -2.39 0.90 14.48
C LEU A 102 -1.38 0.36 15.51
N LYS A 103 -0.51 1.24 16.03
CA LYS A 103 0.43 0.89 17.09
C LYS A 103 -0.27 0.59 18.42
N LYS A 104 -1.31 1.34 18.79
CA LYS A 104 -2.14 1.05 19.99
C LYS A 104 -2.86 -0.30 19.87
N ASP A 105 -3.34 -0.63 18.67
CA ASP A 105 -3.87 -1.94 18.31
C ASP A 105 -2.78 -3.04 18.19
N LYS A 106 -1.56 -2.77 18.68
CA LYS A 106 -0.41 -3.69 18.72
C LYS A 106 -0.08 -4.28 17.35
N HIS A 107 -0.28 -3.51 16.28
CA HIS A 107 -0.09 -3.95 14.90
C HIS A 107 -0.90 -5.21 14.58
N LEU A 108 -2.10 -5.33 15.15
CA LEU A 108 -3.06 -6.44 14.94
C LEU A 108 -2.55 -7.80 15.45
N LYS A 109 -1.60 -7.80 16.38
CA LYS A 109 -0.99 -9.01 16.90
C LYS A 109 -1.97 -9.85 17.73
N GLY A 110 -2.01 -11.14 17.41
CA GLY A 110 -2.73 -12.17 18.19
C GLY A 110 -4.23 -12.24 17.94
N LEU A 111 -4.71 -11.59 16.87
CA LEU A 111 -6.11 -11.64 16.44
C LEU A 111 -6.41 -12.94 15.68
N SER A 112 -7.68 -13.36 15.65
CA SER A 112 -8.17 -14.39 14.74
C SER A 112 -8.15 -13.90 13.28
N LYS A 113 -8.38 -14.80 12.31
CA LYS A 113 -8.43 -14.43 10.89
C LYS A 113 -9.53 -13.40 10.63
N GLU A 114 -10.69 -13.58 11.26
CA GLU A 114 -11.84 -12.69 11.17
C GLU A 114 -11.55 -11.33 11.81
N GLU A 115 -11.04 -11.32 13.05
CA GLU A 115 -10.70 -10.10 13.77
C GLU A 115 -9.60 -9.31 13.06
N PHE A 116 -8.56 -10.00 12.58
CA PHE A 116 -7.51 -9.41 11.76
C PHE A 116 -8.10 -8.78 10.50
N SER A 117 -8.97 -9.50 9.78
CA SER A 117 -9.55 -9.00 8.52
C SER A 117 -10.41 -7.75 8.72
N ILE A 118 -11.19 -7.71 9.80
CA ILE A 118 -12.00 -6.53 10.16
C ILE A 118 -11.11 -5.33 10.46
N LYS A 119 -10.11 -5.50 11.32
CA LYS A 119 -9.20 -4.41 11.69
C LYS A 119 -8.32 -3.97 10.51
N ALA A 120 -7.81 -4.92 9.72
CA ALA A 120 -7.03 -4.64 8.52
C ALA A 120 -7.85 -3.87 7.48
N ALA A 121 -9.14 -4.19 7.30
CA ALA A 121 -10.03 -3.44 6.43
C ALA A 121 -10.17 -1.98 6.87
N LYS A 122 -10.34 -1.73 8.17
CA LYS A 122 -10.36 -0.35 8.71
C LYS A 122 -9.08 0.40 8.35
N TYR A 123 -7.90 -0.15 8.66
CA TYR A 123 -6.64 0.54 8.36
C TYR A 123 -6.38 0.67 6.85
N PHE A 124 -6.80 -0.31 6.03
CA PHE A 124 -6.77 -0.18 4.58
C PHE A 124 -7.61 1.00 4.13
N THR A 125 -8.86 1.11 4.61
CA THR A 125 -9.78 2.22 4.29
C THR A 125 -9.21 3.57 4.71
N ASP A 126 -8.70 3.68 5.94
CA ASP A 126 -8.12 4.92 6.46
C ASP A 126 -6.94 5.40 5.59
N ILE A 127 -6.05 4.47 5.20
CA ILE A 127 -4.92 4.79 4.30
C ILE A 127 -5.41 5.08 2.88
N ASN A 128 -6.50 4.44 2.42
CA ASN A 128 -7.10 4.70 1.12
C ASN A 128 -7.71 6.10 1.02
N ILE A 129 -8.38 6.57 2.07
CA ILE A 129 -8.91 7.93 2.17
C ILE A 129 -7.77 8.96 2.25
N LEU A 130 -6.71 8.64 3.00
CA LEU A 130 -5.50 9.47 3.09
C LEU A 130 -4.86 9.68 1.70
N HIS A 131 -4.77 8.61 0.91
CA HIS A 131 -4.22 8.58 -0.45
C HIS A 131 -2.92 9.39 -0.59
N PRO A 132 -1.85 9.04 0.15
CA PRO A 132 -0.73 9.94 0.39
C PRO A 132 0.18 10.22 -0.82
N PHE A 133 0.09 9.42 -1.88
CA PHE A 133 0.97 9.52 -3.06
C PHE A 133 0.23 10.05 -4.29
N ARG A 134 0.96 10.54 -5.29
CA ARG A 134 0.36 11.03 -6.54
C ARG A 134 -0.24 9.91 -7.39
N GLU A 135 0.42 8.77 -7.43
CA GLU A 135 0.01 7.55 -8.12
C GLU A 135 0.54 6.36 -7.31
N GLY A 136 0.01 5.15 -7.49
CA GLY A 136 0.58 3.94 -6.88
C GLY A 136 0.04 3.59 -5.49
N ASN A 137 -0.94 4.34 -4.99
CA ASN A 137 -1.52 4.15 -3.66
C ASN A 137 -2.07 2.74 -3.44
N GLY A 138 -2.87 2.22 -4.37
CA GLY A 138 -3.48 0.88 -4.21
C GLY A 138 -2.47 -0.25 -4.14
N ARG A 139 -1.40 -0.22 -4.96
CA ARG A 139 -0.31 -1.20 -4.93
C ARG A 139 0.47 -1.14 -3.61
N THR A 140 0.77 0.08 -3.17
CA THR A 140 1.46 0.33 -1.89
C THR A 140 0.64 -0.15 -0.70
N GLN A 141 -0.67 0.13 -0.66
CA GLN A 141 -1.57 -0.28 0.41
C GLN A 141 -1.72 -1.81 0.48
N ARG A 142 -1.91 -2.47 -0.67
CA ARG A 142 -1.99 -3.94 -0.73
C ARG A 142 -0.72 -4.58 -0.20
N GLU A 143 0.45 -4.06 -0.55
CA GLU A 143 1.73 -4.56 -0.07
C GLU A 143 1.94 -4.28 1.43
N PHE A 144 1.54 -3.09 1.91
CA PHE A 144 1.56 -2.76 3.34
C PHE A 144 0.71 -3.74 4.17
N ILE A 145 -0.50 -4.06 3.69
CA ILE A 145 -1.42 -4.98 4.38
C ILE A 145 -0.95 -6.44 4.26
N ARG A 146 -0.38 -6.84 3.12
CA ARG A 146 0.27 -8.16 2.96
C ARG A 146 1.43 -8.33 3.94
N SER A 147 2.29 -7.31 4.05
CA SER A 147 3.40 -7.30 5.02
C SER A 147 2.91 -7.32 6.46
N LEU A 148 1.80 -6.63 6.77
CA LEU A 148 1.17 -6.65 8.10
C LEU A 148 0.59 -8.04 8.43
N ALA A 149 -0.03 -8.69 7.45
CA ALA A 149 -0.52 -10.07 7.58
C ALA A 149 0.64 -11.03 7.85
N GLY A 150 1.72 -10.96 7.06
CA GLY A 150 2.90 -11.80 7.22
C GLY A 150 3.56 -11.65 8.60
N ARG A 151 3.68 -10.41 9.11
CA ARG A 151 4.17 -10.15 10.48
C ARG A 151 3.32 -10.84 11.56
N ASN A 152 2.04 -11.05 11.29
CA ASN A 152 1.09 -11.65 12.20
C ASN A 152 0.80 -13.13 11.88
N GLY A 153 1.60 -13.76 11.00
CA GLY A 153 1.49 -15.18 10.68
C GLY A 153 0.40 -15.51 9.68
N TYR A 154 -0.11 -14.54 8.93
CA TYR A 154 -1.09 -14.76 7.87
C TYR A 154 -0.45 -14.62 6.48
N GLU A 155 -0.67 -15.62 5.64
CA GLU A 155 -0.35 -15.56 4.23
C GLU A 155 -1.51 -14.93 3.47
N LEU A 156 -1.26 -13.77 2.88
CA LEU A 156 -2.29 -12.99 2.18
C LEU A 156 -1.96 -12.94 0.67
N ASP A 157 -2.87 -13.48 -0.13
CA ASP A 157 -2.77 -13.53 -1.59
C ASP A 157 -3.91 -12.73 -2.25
N TRP A 158 -3.59 -11.55 -2.75
CA TRP A 158 -4.55 -10.68 -3.43
C TRP A 158 -5.04 -11.23 -4.77
N SER A 159 -4.39 -12.26 -5.35
CA SER A 159 -4.86 -12.88 -6.60
C SER A 159 -6.18 -13.65 -6.45
N LYS A 160 -6.62 -13.91 -5.20
CA LYS A 160 -7.90 -14.58 -4.90
C LYS A 160 -9.14 -13.71 -5.15
N VAL A 161 -8.95 -12.44 -5.46
CA VAL A 161 -10.03 -11.48 -5.77
C VAL A 161 -9.67 -10.69 -7.03
N SER A 162 -10.68 -10.30 -7.81
CA SER A 162 -10.43 -9.45 -8.97
C SER A 162 -10.18 -8.00 -8.56
N GLU A 163 -9.48 -7.26 -9.41
CA GLU A 163 -9.28 -5.81 -9.22
C GLU A 163 -10.61 -5.06 -9.06
N LYS A 164 -11.62 -5.43 -9.87
CA LYS A 164 -12.96 -4.87 -9.78
C LYS A 164 -13.60 -5.12 -8.42
N GLN A 165 -13.52 -6.34 -7.89
CA GLN A 165 -14.08 -6.66 -6.56
C GLN A 165 -13.41 -5.82 -5.48
N LEU A 166 -12.08 -5.71 -5.51
CA LEU A 166 -11.35 -4.93 -4.52
C LEU A 166 -11.64 -3.43 -4.64
N PHE A 167 -11.75 -2.90 -5.86
CA PHE A 167 -12.15 -1.52 -6.09
C PHE A 167 -13.55 -1.24 -5.54
N ASP A 168 -14.54 -2.04 -5.92
CA ASP A 168 -15.93 -1.89 -5.48
C ASP A 168 -16.04 -1.97 -3.94
N ALA A 169 -15.29 -2.88 -3.32
CA ALA A 169 -15.24 -3.00 -1.86
C ALA A 169 -14.56 -1.79 -1.20
N SER A 170 -13.48 -1.27 -1.79
CA SER A 170 -12.76 -0.09 -1.27
C SER A 170 -13.62 1.18 -1.34
N VAL A 171 -14.45 1.32 -2.37
CA VAL A 171 -15.42 2.42 -2.47
C VAL A 171 -16.48 2.31 -1.37
N LYS A 172 -17.05 1.10 -1.16
CA LYS A 172 -18.05 0.87 -0.10
C LYS A 172 -17.46 1.03 1.31
N ALA A 173 -16.18 0.72 1.47
CA ALA A 173 -15.50 0.73 2.77
C ALA A 173 -15.44 2.11 3.42
N VAL A 174 -15.58 3.19 2.64
CA VAL A 174 -15.71 4.56 3.17
C VAL A 174 -16.89 4.70 4.14
N VAL A 175 -17.96 3.92 3.92
CA VAL A 175 -19.18 3.94 4.75
C VAL A 175 -19.31 2.66 5.60
N ASN A 176 -18.87 1.53 5.06
CA ASN A 176 -18.94 0.23 5.74
C ASN A 176 -17.81 -0.69 5.26
N GLU A 177 -16.84 -0.98 6.12
CA GLU A 177 -15.67 -1.80 5.81
C GLU A 177 -15.96 -3.30 5.69
N SER A 178 -17.16 -3.76 6.06
CA SER A 178 -17.51 -5.20 6.08
C SER A 178 -17.24 -5.93 4.75
N PRO A 179 -17.60 -5.38 3.56
CA PRO A 179 -17.27 -6.03 2.29
C PRO A 179 -15.77 -6.16 2.06
N LEU A 180 -14.97 -5.15 2.45
CA LEU A 180 -13.52 -5.19 2.34
C LEU A 180 -12.92 -6.20 3.32
N ALA A 181 -13.43 -6.28 4.55
CA ALA A 181 -13.03 -7.28 5.53
C ALA A 181 -13.28 -8.72 5.02
N GLN A 182 -14.43 -8.96 4.39
CA GLN A 182 -14.74 -10.25 3.77
C GLN A 182 -13.76 -10.60 2.64
N LEU A 183 -13.39 -9.64 1.80
CA LEU A 183 -12.40 -9.86 0.75
C LEU A 183 -11.00 -10.14 1.35
N ILE A 184 -10.58 -9.40 2.37
CA ILE A 184 -9.30 -9.64 3.06
C ILE A 184 -9.29 -11.06 3.65
N SER A 185 -10.36 -11.45 4.34
CA SER A 185 -10.47 -12.80 4.90
C SER A 185 -10.38 -13.89 3.82
N LYS A 186 -11.03 -13.68 2.66
CA LYS A 186 -10.93 -14.58 1.51
C LYS A 186 -9.51 -14.66 0.93
N CYS A 187 -8.73 -13.58 1.00
CA CYS A 187 -7.35 -13.55 0.53
C CYS A 187 -6.36 -14.20 1.51
N ILE A 188 -6.75 -14.41 2.77
CA ILE A 188 -5.90 -15.09 3.76
C ILE A 188 -6.01 -16.61 3.57
N LEU A 189 -4.89 -17.25 3.25
CA LEU A 189 -4.83 -18.66 2.84
C LEU A 189 -4.87 -19.64 4.02
N ASN A 190 -4.35 -19.23 5.18
CA ASN A 190 -4.28 -20.04 6.38
C ASN A 190 -5.32 -19.61 7.43
N GLU A 191 -5.97 -20.59 8.08
CA GLU A 191 -7.02 -20.33 9.07
C GLU A 191 -6.50 -19.79 10.41
N LYS A 192 -5.25 -20.12 10.76
CA LYS A 192 -4.62 -19.71 12.03
C LYS A 192 -3.22 -19.16 11.78
N PRO A 193 -2.75 -18.19 12.59
CA PRO A 193 -1.40 -17.66 12.48
C PRO A 193 -0.32 -18.75 12.51
N GLU A 194 0.56 -18.75 11.52
CA GLU A 194 1.70 -19.66 11.47
C GLU A 194 2.97 -19.01 12.03
N GLN A 195 3.61 -19.66 13.00
CA GLN A 195 4.86 -19.16 13.56
C GLN A 195 6.03 -19.17 12.56
N SER A 196 6.02 -20.08 11.59
CA SER A 196 6.99 -20.15 10.49
C SER A 196 7.02 -18.84 9.69
N LEU A 197 5.85 -18.27 9.36
CA LEU A 197 5.70 -17.00 8.66
C LEU A 197 6.17 -15.82 9.51
N VAL A 198 5.84 -15.81 10.80
CA VAL A 198 6.35 -14.78 11.73
C VAL A 198 7.88 -14.84 11.80
N GLN A 199 8.45 -16.04 11.90
CA GLN A 199 9.90 -16.23 11.97
C GLN A 199 10.60 -15.88 10.66
N SER A 200 10.03 -16.21 9.49
CA SER A 200 10.60 -15.82 8.20
C SER A 200 10.59 -14.31 8.04
N PHE A 201 9.49 -13.66 8.42
CA PHE A 201 9.37 -12.21 8.44
C PHE A 201 10.42 -11.57 9.37
N VAL A 202 10.62 -12.12 10.57
CA VAL A 202 11.63 -11.64 11.54
C VAL A 202 13.06 -11.94 11.12
N ARG A 203 13.35 -13.07 10.47
CA ARG A 203 14.71 -13.41 10.00
C ARG A 203 15.20 -12.45 8.93
N THR A 204 14.30 -11.95 8.07
CA THR A 204 14.61 -10.85 7.14
C THR A 204 15.08 -9.60 7.90
N VAL A 205 14.47 -9.27 9.04
CA VAL A 205 14.86 -8.12 9.90
C VAL A 205 16.31 -8.21 10.39
N ASN A 206 16.75 -9.40 10.79
CA ASN A 206 18.05 -9.57 11.45
C ASN A 206 19.21 -9.68 10.44
N ARG A 207 18.95 -10.13 9.22
CA ARG A 207 19.99 -10.30 8.19
C ARG A 207 20.47 -8.95 7.64
N ASP A 208 19.57 -7.97 7.54
CA ASP A 208 19.90 -6.63 7.01
C ASP A 208 20.70 -5.79 8.03
N ARG A 209 20.49 -5.97 9.34
CA ARG A 209 21.31 -5.29 10.38
C ARG A 209 22.79 -5.70 10.40
N PHE A 210 23.14 -6.84 9.82
CA PHE A 210 24.50 -7.34 9.74
C PHE A 210 25.25 -6.87 8.49
N LEU A 211 24.54 -6.39 7.46
CA LEU A 211 25.13 -5.92 6.20
C LEU A 211 25.33 -4.39 6.16
N GLU A 212 24.80 -3.67 7.15
CA GLU A 212 24.98 -2.22 7.33
C GLU A 212 26.06 -1.86 8.38
N ARG A 213 26.91 -2.82 8.77
CA ARG A 213 28.09 -2.61 9.61
C ARG A 213 29.35 -2.98 8.85
#